data_AF-A0A9E2GAS0-F1
#
_entry.id   AF-A0A9E2GAS0-F1
#
_cell.length_a   1.000
_cell.length_b   1.000
_cell.length_c   1.000
_cell.angle_alpha   90.00
_cell.angle_beta   90.00
_cell.angle_gamma   90.00
#
_symmetry.space_group_name_H-M   'P 1'
#
loop_
_entity.id
_entity.type
_entity.pdbx_description
1 polymer ?
#
loop_
_entity_poly.entity_id
_entity_poly.type
_entity_poly.pdbx_seq_one_letter_code
_entity_poly.pdbx_strand_id
1 'polypeptide(L)'
;MKKVMLLIVMMISLVTLYGCSAYEIEYTNNDAFQIEMKGEEVKILQVTDLHLAYGIDDYDNQTLKLIGDMAKADDYDLIVISGDLAMSPIAPILFTKILNYMESLEIPWTFVFGNHETDFNDYSEFISRIKNTEYLYFKVGPEIVDGGYGNFKIEFMKDNQVFYNAYFMDSKTEELEYTEEQGEYGYLSTGQVAWYEDFVSTDTVDSVVFMHIPLRQYIVDPVDDADLYVGIFEESMVFAQGIDTGFYDAMVTYNKSKAVFVGHDHKNDFYIITDDDILLAYGRATGYNGYGTLEKGGRHIEISSTGVLSTRIILESEVR
;
A
#
# COMPACT_ATOMS: atom_id res chain seq x y z
N MET A 1 53.52 2.19 -34.12
CA MET A 1 52.86 2.76 -32.92
C MET A 1 51.48 3.36 -33.21
N LYS A 2 51.28 4.15 -34.29
CA LYS A 2 49.95 4.76 -34.59
C LYS A 2 48.84 3.79 -35.04
N LYS A 3 49.16 2.64 -35.64
CA LYS A 3 48.15 1.65 -36.10
C LYS A 3 47.61 0.72 -35.00
N VAL A 4 48.34 0.55 -33.89
CA VAL A 4 47.92 -0.29 -32.75
C VAL A 4 46.96 0.50 -31.84
N MET A 5 47.10 1.82 -31.76
CA MET A 5 46.24 2.69 -30.96
C MET A 5 44.83 2.84 -31.54
N LEU A 6 44.66 2.74 -32.87
CA LEU A 6 43.34 2.85 -33.51
C LEU A 6 42.49 1.58 -33.31
N LEU A 7 43.13 0.40 -33.23
CA LEU A 7 42.42 -0.85 -32.95
C LEU A 7 41.93 -0.92 -31.49
N ILE A 8 42.68 -0.37 -30.53
CA ILE A 8 42.27 -0.36 -29.11
C ILE A 8 41.10 0.61 -28.89
N VAL A 9 41.06 1.76 -29.59
CA VAL A 9 39.92 2.70 -29.51
C VAL A 9 38.66 2.13 -30.17
N MET A 10 38.78 1.37 -31.27
CA MET A 10 37.64 0.63 -31.86
C MET A 10 37.16 -0.55 -31.00
N MET A 11 38.07 -1.18 -30.25
CA MET A 11 37.71 -2.30 -29.36
C MET A 11 37.11 -1.82 -28.03
N ILE A 12 37.41 -0.60 -27.59
CA ILE A 12 36.75 0.06 -26.43
C ILE A 12 35.38 0.65 -26.82
N SER A 13 35.15 1.01 -28.09
CA SER A 13 33.83 1.47 -28.57
C SER A 13 32.89 0.34 -29.00
N LEU A 14 33.35 -0.92 -28.96
CA LEU A 14 32.54 -2.12 -29.15
C LEU A 14 32.22 -2.85 -27.83
N VAL A 15 32.72 -2.35 -26.70
CA VAL A 15 32.30 -2.81 -25.37
C VAL A 15 31.16 -1.90 -24.92
N THR A 16 29.97 -2.50 -24.94
CA THR A 16 28.76 -2.11 -24.20
C THR A 16 28.05 -0.80 -24.61
N LEU A 17 27.48 -0.80 -25.81
CA LEU A 17 26.08 -0.35 -26.00
C LEU A 17 25.15 -1.55 -25.78
N TYR A 18 25.30 -2.25 -24.65
CA TYR A 18 24.13 -2.89 -24.07
C TYR A 18 23.41 -1.74 -23.39
N GLY A 19 22.55 -1.05 -24.15
CA GLY A 19 21.54 -0.22 -23.49
C GLY A 19 20.87 -1.11 -22.47
N CYS A 20 20.91 -0.76 -21.19
CA CYS A 20 19.95 -1.31 -20.25
C CYS A 20 18.59 -0.96 -20.86
N SER A 21 17.91 -1.93 -21.47
CA SER A 21 16.49 -1.74 -21.72
C SER A 21 15.87 -1.62 -20.33
N ALA A 22 15.11 -0.56 -20.10
CA ALA A 22 14.28 -0.46 -18.91
C ALA A 22 13.45 -1.74 -18.80
N TYR A 23 13.23 -2.20 -17.58
CA TYR A 23 12.37 -3.36 -17.35
C TYR A 23 10.98 -3.04 -17.89
N GLU A 24 10.48 -3.86 -18.81
CA GLU A 24 9.12 -3.72 -19.33
C GLU A 24 8.17 -4.36 -18.33
N ILE A 25 7.22 -3.56 -17.82
CA ILE A 25 6.23 -4.04 -16.87
C ILE A 25 5.24 -4.95 -17.59
N GLU A 26 5.11 -6.17 -17.09
CA GLU A 26 4.12 -7.13 -17.58
C GLU A 26 2.83 -7.01 -16.74
N TYR A 27 1.75 -6.54 -17.38
CA TYR A 27 0.43 -6.53 -16.76
C TYR A 27 -0.07 -7.96 -16.52
N THR A 28 -0.83 -8.14 -15.45
CA THR A 28 -1.37 -9.44 -15.04
C THR A 28 -2.89 -9.49 -15.25
N ASN A 29 -3.46 -10.68 -15.04
CA ASN A 29 -4.90 -10.86 -15.10
C ASN A 29 -5.62 -10.25 -13.88
N ASN A 30 -6.94 -10.28 -13.97
CA ASN A 30 -7.88 -9.82 -12.94
C ASN A 30 -8.27 -10.91 -11.93
N ASP A 31 -7.70 -12.11 -12.03
CA ASP A 31 -8.09 -13.21 -11.14
C ASP A 31 -7.74 -12.81 -9.69
N ALA A 32 -8.64 -13.08 -8.75
CA ALA A 32 -8.34 -12.80 -7.36
C ALA A 32 -7.27 -13.78 -6.83
N PHE A 33 -6.44 -13.33 -5.90
CA PHE A 33 -5.79 -14.28 -5.00
C PHE A 33 -6.82 -14.83 -4.01
N GLN A 34 -6.54 -15.99 -3.43
CA GLN A 34 -7.38 -16.59 -2.41
C GLN A 34 -6.56 -16.89 -1.16
N ILE A 35 -7.07 -16.47 0.00
CA ILE A 35 -6.49 -16.76 1.31
C ILE A 35 -7.57 -17.47 2.13
N GLU A 36 -7.27 -18.69 2.57
CA GLU A 36 -8.14 -19.43 3.50
C GLU A 36 -7.92 -18.90 4.91
N MET A 37 -9.01 -18.52 5.56
CA MET A 37 -9.03 -18.08 6.95
C MET A 37 -8.57 -19.21 7.87
N LYS A 38 -7.59 -18.94 8.74
CA LYS A 38 -7.07 -19.93 9.71
C LYS A 38 -8.05 -20.22 10.85
N GLY A 39 -8.82 -19.22 11.28
CA GLY A 39 -9.67 -19.27 12.46
C GLY A 39 -11.15 -19.06 12.16
N GLU A 40 -11.84 -18.32 13.03
CA GLU A 40 -13.23 -17.88 12.81
C GLU A 40 -13.31 -16.44 12.26
N GLU A 41 -12.16 -15.78 12.17
CA GLU A 41 -11.95 -14.42 11.71
C GLU A 41 -10.67 -14.38 10.86
N VAL A 42 -10.67 -13.57 9.81
CA VAL A 42 -9.45 -13.17 9.12
C VAL A 42 -8.82 -12.03 9.89
N LYS A 43 -7.53 -12.19 10.21
CA LYS A 43 -6.73 -11.18 10.89
C LYS A 43 -5.73 -10.57 9.92
N ILE A 44 -5.80 -9.25 9.77
CA ILE A 44 -4.91 -8.48 8.90
C ILE A 44 -4.08 -7.52 9.76
N LEU A 45 -2.77 -7.57 9.60
CA LEU A 45 -1.86 -6.56 10.12
C LEU A 45 -1.60 -5.54 9.03
N GLN A 46 -2.07 -4.31 9.20
CA GLN A 46 -1.67 -3.18 8.37
C GLN A 46 -0.45 -2.50 8.99
N VAL A 47 0.62 -2.40 8.20
CA VAL A 47 1.78 -1.55 8.45
C VAL A 47 1.91 -0.54 7.31
N THR A 48 2.52 0.60 7.57
CA THR A 48 2.55 1.69 6.59
C THR A 48 3.70 2.63 6.84
N ASP A 49 4.10 3.38 5.82
CA ASP A 49 5.07 4.47 5.95
C ASP A 49 6.38 3.96 6.57
N LEU A 50 6.91 2.89 5.98
CA LEU A 50 8.10 2.21 6.45
C LEU A 50 9.35 3.09 6.27
N HIS A 51 9.38 3.83 5.15
CA HIS A 51 10.40 4.82 4.83
C HIS A 51 11.84 4.29 4.95
N LEU A 52 12.10 3.04 4.55
CA LEU A 52 13.48 2.54 4.60
C LEU A 52 14.42 3.45 3.79
N ALA A 53 15.55 3.85 4.38
CA ALA A 53 16.37 4.93 3.84
C ALA A 53 17.80 4.50 3.43
N TYR A 54 18.49 3.71 4.26
CA TYR A 54 19.92 3.40 4.05
C TYR A 54 20.27 1.91 4.09
N GLY A 55 19.38 1.06 4.57
CA GLY A 55 19.47 -0.39 4.58
C GLY A 55 20.30 -0.99 5.71
N ILE A 56 21.08 -0.19 6.43
CA ILE A 56 21.98 -0.64 7.51
C ILE A 56 21.89 0.23 8.76
N ASP A 57 21.15 1.33 8.70
CA ASP A 57 20.97 2.24 9.82
C ASP A 57 20.07 1.63 10.90
N ASP A 58 20.15 2.21 12.09
CA ASP A 58 19.40 1.74 13.24
C ASP A 58 17.88 1.91 13.06
N TYR A 59 17.42 2.89 12.27
CA TYR A 59 16.00 3.12 12.05
C TYR A 59 15.40 2.08 11.11
N ASP A 60 16.04 1.75 9.99
CA ASP A 60 15.62 0.64 9.13
C ASP A 60 15.52 -0.69 9.92
N ASN A 61 16.50 -0.97 10.78
CA ASN A 61 16.49 -2.19 11.59
C ASN A 61 15.40 -2.17 12.66
N GLN A 62 15.11 -1.01 13.26
CA GLN A 62 13.99 -0.85 14.21
C GLN A 62 12.64 -1.03 13.52
N THR A 63 12.44 -0.46 12.32
CA THR A 63 11.23 -0.65 11.52
C THR A 63 10.99 -2.14 11.23
N LEU A 64 11.99 -2.85 10.70
CA LEU A 64 11.85 -4.27 10.40
C LEU A 64 11.63 -5.08 11.67
N LYS A 65 12.36 -4.81 12.76
CA LYS A 65 12.16 -5.48 14.04
C LYS A 65 10.72 -5.32 14.54
N LEU A 66 10.18 -4.10 14.49
CA LEU A 66 8.81 -3.81 14.92
C LEU A 66 7.79 -4.59 14.10
N ILE A 67 7.94 -4.65 12.77
CA ILE A 67 7.07 -5.48 11.91
C ILE A 67 7.12 -6.94 12.37
N GLY A 68 8.31 -7.49 12.63
CA GLY A 68 8.46 -8.87 13.09
C GLY A 68 7.91 -9.14 14.49
N ASP A 69 7.97 -8.16 15.40
CA ASP A 69 7.38 -8.27 16.74
C ASP A 69 5.84 -8.24 16.64
N MET A 70 5.27 -7.30 15.87
CA MET A 70 3.82 -7.25 15.62
C MET A 70 3.32 -8.52 14.93
N ALA A 71 4.03 -9.01 13.91
CA ALA A 71 3.67 -10.23 13.20
C ALA A 71 3.66 -11.49 14.09
N LYS A 72 4.39 -11.48 15.22
CA LYS A 72 4.41 -12.58 16.21
C LYS A 72 3.39 -12.39 17.33
N ALA A 73 2.82 -11.20 17.47
CA ALA A 73 1.89 -10.88 18.55
C ALA A 73 0.52 -11.55 18.37
N ASP A 74 0.18 -11.95 17.14
CA ASP A 74 -1.05 -12.67 16.80
C ASP A 74 -0.83 -13.60 15.58
N ASP A 75 -1.78 -14.48 15.30
CA ASP A 75 -1.77 -15.37 14.14
C ASP A 75 -2.44 -14.71 12.93
N TYR A 76 -1.73 -13.78 12.29
CA TYR A 76 -2.25 -13.04 11.12
C TYR A 76 -2.41 -13.95 9.89
N ASP A 77 -3.51 -13.76 9.16
CA ASP A 77 -3.75 -14.38 7.85
C ASP A 77 -3.09 -13.58 6.73
N LEU A 78 -2.94 -12.26 6.90
CA LEU A 78 -2.36 -11.36 5.92
C LEU A 78 -1.64 -10.19 6.60
N ILE A 79 -0.48 -9.78 6.06
CA ILE A 79 0.15 -8.49 6.35
C ILE A 79 0.00 -7.58 5.13
N VAL A 80 -0.49 -6.36 5.31
CA VAL A 80 -0.61 -5.35 4.26
C VAL A 80 0.35 -4.20 4.55
N ILE A 81 1.24 -3.88 3.60
CA ILE A 81 2.03 -2.65 3.62
C ILE A 81 1.29 -1.59 2.79
N SER A 82 0.64 -0.62 3.43
CA SER A 82 -0.20 0.38 2.73
C SER A 82 0.58 1.58 2.17
N GLY A 83 1.70 1.32 1.50
CA GLY A 83 2.51 2.33 0.81
C GLY A 83 3.76 2.80 1.57
N ASP A 84 4.58 3.57 0.86
CA ASP A 84 5.83 4.17 1.35
C ASP A 84 6.78 3.16 1.98
N LEU A 85 7.20 2.21 1.16
CA LEU A 85 8.11 1.14 1.53
C LEU A 85 9.53 1.70 1.76
N ALA A 86 10.00 2.59 0.88
CA ALA A 86 11.34 3.16 0.96
C ALA A 86 11.42 4.56 0.34
N MET A 87 12.15 5.46 1.01
CA MET A 87 12.38 6.84 0.56
C MET A 87 13.89 7.07 0.38
N SER A 88 14.43 6.64 -0.77
CA SER A 88 15.88 6.63 -1.01
C SER A 88 16.26 6.48 -2.49
N PRO A 89 17.39 7.06 -2.95
CA PRO A 89 17.96 6.73 -4.26
C PRO A 89 18.36 5.26 -4.45
N ILE A 90 18.44 4.48 -3.37
CA ILE A 90 18.69 3.03 -3.43
C ILE A 90 17.43 2.22 -3.10
N ALA A 91 16.23 2.82 -3.17
CA ALA A 91 14.98 2.18 -2.77
C ALA A 91 14.72 0.81 -3.43
N PRO A 92 15.05 0.54 -4.72
CA PRO A 92 14.90 -0.80 -5.28
C PRO A 92 15.76 -1.88 -4.57
N ILE A 93 16.91 -1.51 -4.02
CA ILE A 93 17.74 -2.41 -3.21
C ILE A 93 17.09 -2.63 -1.83
N LEU A 94 16.56 -1.57 -1.23
CA LEU A 94 15.85 -1.65 0.05
C LEU A 94 14.55 -2.46 -0.06
N PHE A 95 13.84 -2.34 -1.17
CA PHE A 95 12.69 -3.19 -1.48
C PHE A 95 13.07 -4.67 -1.56
N THR A 96 14.26 -5.01 -2.10
CA THR A 96 14.77 -6.39 -2.03
C THR A 96 15.00 -6.85 -0.58
N LYS A 97 15.44 -5.95 0.32
CA LYS A 97 15.55 -6.23 1.76
C LYS A 97 14.17 -6.47 2.38
N ILE A 98 13.18 -5.65 2.05
CA ILE A 98 11.79 -5.80 2.51
C ILE A 98 11.21 -7.13 2.02
N LEU A 99 11.31 -7.43 0.73
CA LEU A 99 10.89 -8.71 0.13
C LEU A 99 11.45 -9.89 0.93
N ASN A 100 12.77 -9.96 1.10
CA ASN A 100 13.41 -11.06 1.83
C ASN A 100 12.98 -11.13 3.30
N TYR A 101 12.79 -9.98 3.95
CA TYR A 101 12.36 -9.94 5.35
C TYR A 101 10.93 -10.44 5.51
N MET A 102 10.00 -9.93 4.71
CA MET A 102 8.60 -10.32 4.74
C MET A 102 8.41 -11.80 4.37
N GLU A 103 9.11 -12.29 3.35
CA GLU A 103 9.12 -13.73 3.00
C GLU A 103 9.61 -14.60 4.17
N SER A 104 10.59 -14.12 4.95
CA SER A 104 11.09 -14.86 6.12
C SER A 104 10.11 -14.95 7.29
N LEU A 105 9.02 -14.18 7.28
CA LEU A 105 7.97 -14.28 8.27
C LEU A 105 7.05 -15.48 8.03
N GLU A 106 7.05 -16.04 6.81
CA GLU A 106 6.18 -17.16 6.41
C GLU A 106 4.67 -16.86 6.64
N ILE A 107 4.29 -15.58 6.50
CA ILE A 107 2.92 -15.10 6.59
C ILE A 107 2.58 -14.47 5.23
N PRO A 108 1.42 -14.79 4.63
CA PRO A 108 0.97 -14.10 3.42
C PRO A 108 1.04 -12.58 3.60
N TRP A 109 1.58 -11.88 2.62
CA TRP A 109 1.70 -10.44 2.69
C TRP A 109 1.51 -9.80 1.33
N THR A 110 1.13 -8.53 1.33
CA THR A 110 1.01 -7.74 0.11
C THR A 110 1.32 -6.28 0.39
N PHE A 111 1.35 -5.47 -0.66
CA PHE A 111 1.59 -4.04 -0.56
C PHE A 111 0.82 -3.28 -1.65
N VAL A 112 0.56 -2.00 -1.38
CA VAL A 112 0.29 -0.99 -2.41
C VAL A 112 1.48 -0.03 -2.46
N PHE A 113 1.66 0.65 -3.58
CA PHE A 113 2.64 1.73 -3.67
C PHE A 113 2.12 2.99 -2.99
N GLY A 114 3.04 3.77 -2.44
CA GLY A 114 2.84 5.12 -1.93
C GLY A 114 3.57 6.16 -2.78
N ASN A 115 3.51 7.42 -2.35
CA ASN A 115 3.99 8.53 -3.17
C ASN A 115 5.52 8.59 -3.25
N HIS A 116 6.24 8.10 -2.24
CA HIS A 116 7.70 8.18 -2.20
C HIS A 116 8.41 7.15 -3.09
N GLU A 117 7.69 6.15 -3.62
CA GLU A 117 8.31 5.16 -4.50
C GLU A 117 8.85 5.76 -5.80
N THR A 118 8.31 6.90 -6.26
CA THR A 118 8.79 7.58 -7.47
C THR A 118 9.67 8.82 -7.23
N ASP A 119 10.09 9.10 -5.99
CA ASP A 119 10.95 10.25 -5.68
C ASP A 119 12.29 10.23 -6.45
N PHE A 120 12.85 9.02 -6.59
CA PHE A 120 14.18 8.82 -7.17
C PHE A 120 14.25 7.69 -8.19
N ASN A 121 13.19 6.89 -8.31
CA ASN A 121 13.17 5.64 -9.09
C ASN A 121 11.82 5.51 -9.80
N ASP A 122 11.69 4.49 -10.66
CA ASP A 122 10.41 4.14 -11.26
C ASP A 122 9.83 2.86 -10.63
N TYR A 123 8.49 2.72 -10.64
CA TYR A 123 7.82 1.48 -10.24
C TYR A 123 8.38 0.23 -10.94
N SER A 124 8.83 0.36 -12.20
CA SER A 124 9.46 -0.73 -12.96
C SER A 124 10.70 -1.29 -12.25
N GLU A 125 11.46 -0.45 -11.55
CA GLU A 125 12.66 -0.86 -10.83
C GLU A 125 12.32 -1.69 -9.61
N PHE A 126 11.23 -1.36 -8.90
CA PHE A 126 10.69 -2.15 -7.78
C PHE A 126 10.12 -3.48 -8.28
N ILE A 127 9.22 -3.44 -9.26
CA ILE A 127 8.58 -4.64 -9.82
C ILE A 127 9.63 -5.62 -10.35
N SER A 128 10.70 -5.13 -10.98
CA SER A 128 11.80 -5.98 -11.47
C SER A 128 12.55 -6.76 -10.38
N ARG A 129 12.41 -6.38 -9.10
CA ARG A 129 12.99 -7.09 -7.95
C ARG A 129 12.16 -8.27 -7.49
N ILE A 130 10.87 -8.32 -7.83
CA ILE A 130 9.95 -9.37 -7.38
C ILE A 130 10.29 -10.67 -8.09
N LYS A 131 11.00 -11.56 -7.39
CA LYS A 131 11.44 -12.86 -7.91
C LYS A 131 11.47 -13.89 -6.80
N ASN A 132 10.97 -15.09 -7.07
CA ASN A 132 11.01 -16.24 -6.16
C ASN A 132 10.35 -15.96 -4.79
N THR A 133 9.18 -15.34 -4.79
CA THR A 133 8.35 -15.13 -3.59
C THR A 133 7.30 -16.24 -3.48
N GLU A 134 7.11 -16.78 -2.28
CA GLU A 134 6.10 -17.77 -1.92
C GLU A 134 4.94 -17.14 -1.14
N TYR A 135 5.22 -16.13 -0.30
CA TYR A 135 4.23 -15.51 0.58
C TYR A 135 3.74 -14.14 0.12
N LEU A 136 4.28 -13.59 -0.98
CA LEU A 136 3.82 -12.33 -1.56
C LEU A 136 2.58 -12.51 -2.44
N TYR A 137 1.51 -11.78 -2.11
CA TYR A 137 0.21 -11.74 -2.78
C TYR A 137 0.01 -10.40 -3.49
N PHE A 138 0.97 -10.00 -4.32
CA PHE A 138 0.93 -8.78 -5.13
C PHE A 138 0.78 -9.11 -6.62
N LYS A 139 0.04 -8.26 -7.34
CA LYS A 139 -0.09 -8.28 -8.80
C LYS A 139 0.09 -6.88 -9.34
N VAL A 140 0.72 -6.76 -10.50
CA VAL A 140 0.71 -5.51 -11.28
C VAL A 140 -0.73 -5.11 -11.61
N GLY A 141 -1.61 -6.09 -11.83
CA GLY A 141 -3.00 -5.88 -12.23
C GLY A 141 -3.14 -5.73 -13.75
N PRO A 142 -4.38 -5.59 -14.25
CA PRO A 142 -4.61 -5.31 -15.66
C PRO A 142 -4.11 -3.91 -16.04
N GLU A 143 -3.92 -3.68 -17.33
CA GLU A 143 -3.70 -2.33 -17.84
C GLU A 143 -4.98 -1.50 -17.69
N ILE A 144 -4.91 -0.45 -16.87
CA ILE A 144 -5.99 0.51 -16.63
C ILE A 144 -5.49 1.87 -17.11
N VAL A 145 -6.34 2.60 -17.84
CA VAL A 145 -6.03 3.95 -18.30
C VAL A 145 -5.75 4.85 -17.08
N ASP A 146 -4.53 5.38 -16.99
CA ASP A 146 -4.07 6.23 -15.88
C ASP A 146 -4.25 5.57 -14.49
N GLY A 147 -4.08 4.23 -14.42
CA GLY A 147 -4.40 3.48 -13.21
C GLY A 147 -3.22 3.08 -12.32
N GLY A 148 -1.98 3.42 -12.68
CA GLY A 148 -0.80 2.94 -11.95
C GLY A 148 -0.67 1.40 -11.98
N TYR A 149 -0.05 0.82 -10.95
CA TYR A 149 0.18 -0.62 -10.81
C TYR A 149 -0.14 -1.10 -9.39
N GLY A 150 -0.69 -2.31 -9.27
CA GLY A 150 -1.13 -2.81 -7.96
C GLY A 150 -2.64 -2.75 -7.76
N ASN A 151 -3.42 -2.68 -8.84
CA ASN A 151 -4.87 -2.80 -8.79
C ASN A 151 -5.28 -4.26 -8.87
N PHE A 152 -5.65 -4.86 -7.73
CA PHE A 152 -6.03 -6.27 -7.65
C PHE A 152 -6.98 -6.56 -6.49
N LYS A 153 -7.51 -7.79 -6.47
CA LYS A 153 -8.44 -8.28 -5.45
C LYS A 153 -7.86 -9.52 -4.75
N ILE A 154 -8.09 -9.61 -3.44
CA ILE A 154 -7.91 -10.84 -2.65
C ILE A 154 -9.30 -11.27 -2.16
N GLU A 155 -9.61 -12.54 -2.33
CA GLU A 155 -10.80 -13.20 -1.79
C GLU A 155 -10.40 -13.97 -0.51
N PHE A 156 -11.10 -13.68 0.58
CA PHE A 156 -10.99 -14.44 1.81
C PHE A 156 -11.99 -15.59 1.81
N MET A 157 -11.46 -16.78 2.06
CA MET A 157 -12.17 -18.03 1.93
C MET A 157 -12.45 -18.65 3.30
N LYS A 158 -13.64 -19.24 3.44
CA LYS A 158 -14.00 -20.14 4.54
C LYS A 158 -14.67 -21.36 3.94
N ASP A 159 -14.15 -22.54 4.24
CA ASP A 159 -14.72 -23.81 3.76
C ASP A 159 -14.86 -23.85 2.22
N ASN A 160 -13.86 -23.30 1.51
CA ASN A 160 -13.83 -23.11 0.05
C ASN A 160 -14.94 -22.19 -0.51
N GLN A 161 -15.51 -21.31 0.30
CA GLN A 161 -16.43 -20.26 -0.14
C GLN A 161 -15.85 -18.90 0.16
N VAL A 162 -15.96 -17.99 -0.81
CA VAL A 162 -15.65 -16.57 -0.59
C VAL A 162 -16.65 -16.04 0.44
N PHE A 163 -16.16 -15.45 1.52
CA PHE A 163 -17.01 -14.79 2.52
C PHE A 163 -16.74 -13.29 2.65
N TYR A 164 -15.59 -12.82 2.16
CA TYR A 164 -15.21 -11.41 2.20
C TYR A 164 -14.12 -11.10 1.15
N ASN A 165 -14.05 -9.86 0.67
CA ASN A 165 -13.05 -9.42 -0.31
C ASN A 165 -12.15 -8.28 0.20
N ALA A 166 -10.97 -8.13 -0.35
CA ALA A 166 -10.13 -6.95 -0.20
C ALA A 166 -9.68 -6.43 -1.56
N TYR A 167 -9.87 -5.14 -1.79
CA TYR A 167 -9.39 -4.41 -2.96
C TYR A 167 -8.12 -3.65 -2.62
N PHE A 168 -7.16 -3.68 -3.52
CA PHE A 168 -5.91 -2.95 -3.42
C PHE A 168 -5.83 -2.00 -4.61
N MET A 169 -5.57 -0.73 -4.34
CA MET A 169 -5.65 0.35 -5.32
C MET A 169 -4.38 1.20 -5.27
N ASP A 170 -3.77 1.45 -6.43
CA ASP A 170 -2.65 2.39 -6.54
C ASP A 170 -3.19 3.82 -6.57
N SER A 171 -3.02 4.56 -5.47
CA SER A 171 -3.40 5.98 -5.40
C SER A 171 -2.43 6.91 -6.15
N LYS A 172 -1.38 6.35 -6.78
CA LYS A 172 -0.32 7.04 -7.49
C LYS A 172 0.53 7.92 -6.56
N THR A 173 1.39 8.75 -7.15
CA THR A 173 2.37 9.57 -6.44
C THR A 173 2.03 11.05 -6.52
N GLU A 174 2.98 11.95 -6.28
CA GLU A 174 2.76 13.40 -6.34
C GLU A 174 2.46 13.89 -7.77
N GLU A 175 1.58 14.89 -7.88
CA GLU A 175 1.35 15.61 -9.13
C GLU A 175 2.54 16.52 -9.43
N LEU A 176 3.04 16.49 -10.68
CA LEU A 176 4.22 17.28 -11.08
C LEU A 176 4.01 18.80 -10.97
N GLU A 177 2.76 19.25 -11.06
CA GLU A 177 2.37 20.66 -10.94
C GLU A 177 1.19 20.81 -9.99
N TYR A 178 1.42 21.46 -8.85
CA TYR A 178 0.34 21.82 -7.93
C TYR A 178 -0.61 22.83 -8.58
N THR A 179 -1.91 22.53 -8.52
CA THR A 179 -2.99 23.50 -8.75
C THR A 179 -4.01 23.42 -7.62
N GLU A 180 -4.72 24.52 -7.32
CA GLU A 180 -5.79 24.47 -6.31
C GLU A 180 -6.90 23.47 -6.66
N GLU A 181 -7.08 23.18 -7.96
CA GLU A 181 -8.08 22.23 -8.45
C GLU A 181 -7.61 20.77 -8.34
N GLN A 182 -6.33 20.50 -8.60
CA GLN A 182 -5.77 19.14 -8.62
C GLN A 182 -5.05 18.74 -7.34
N GLY A 183 -4.72 19.67 -6.44
CA GLY A 183 -3.93 19.37 -5.24
C GLY A 183 -2.47 19.02 -5.54
N GLU A 184 -1.80 18.46 -4.53
CA GLU A 184 -0.37 18.05 -4.57
C GLU A 184 -0.21 16.55 -4.85
N TYR A 185 -1.20 15.75 -4.51
CA TYR A 185 -1.13 14.29 -4.56
C TYR A 185 -2.03 13.70 -5.63
N GLY A 186 -1.60 12.56 -6.17
CA GLY A 186 -2.34 11.76 -7.12
C GLY A 186 -3.68 11.27 -6.57
N TYR A 187 -4.47 10.70 -7.47
CA TYR A 187 -5.84 10.28 -7.19
C TYR A 187 -6.22 9.08 -8.05
N LEU A 188 -7.17 8.29 -7.56
CA LEU A 188 -7.72 7.17 -8.33
C LEU A 188 -8.35 7.69 -9.62
N SER A 189 -7.93 7.18 -10.78
CA SER A 189 -8.49 7.61 -12.06
C SER A 189 -9.91 7.09 -12.27
N THR A 190 -10.65 7.71 -13.19
CA THR A 190 -11.97 7.17 -13.61
C THR A 190 -11.85 5.77 -14.22
N GLY A 191 -10.69 5.40 -14.77
CA GLY A 191 -10.40 4.04 -15.21
C GLY A 191 -10.32 3.06 -14.03
N GLN A 192 -9.69 3.46 -12.93
CA GLN A 192 -9.64 2.65 -11.70
C GLN A 192 -11.02 2.55 -11.04
N VAL A 193 -11.81 3.63 -11.04
CA VAL A 193 -13.20 3.61 -10.57
C VAL A 193 -14.02 2.60 -11.40
N ALA A 194 -13.98 2.71 -12.73
CA ALA A 194 -14.71 1.78 -13.60
C ALA A 194 -14.26 0.32 -13.41
N TRP A 195 -12.96 0.07 -13.25
CA TRP A 195 -12.44 -1.25 -12.93
C TRP A 195 -13.04 -1.78 -11.61
N TYR A 196 -13.06 -0.97 -10.56
CA TYR A 196 -13.67 -1.33 -9.28
C TYR A 196 -15.18 -1.63 -9.43
N GLU A 197 -15.92 -0.77 -10.14
CA GLU A 197 -17.36 -0.96 -10.42
C GLU A 197 -17.66 -2.28 -11.14
N ASP A 198 -16.83 -2.66 -12.12
CA ASP A 198 -16.95 -3.93 -12.85
C ASP A 198 -16.87 -5.15 -11.92
N PHE A 199 -16.03 -5.12 -10.89
CA PHE A 199 -15.95 -6.20 -9.90
C PHE A 199 -17.07 -6.10 -8.87
N VAL A 200 -17.17 -4.97 -8.18
CA VAL A 200 -18.04 -4.83 -7.01
C VAL A 200 -19.53 -4.97 -7.35
N SER A 201 -19.91 -4.65 -8.60
CA SER A 201 -21.28 -4.86 -9.10
C SER A 201 -21.70 -6.33 -9.17
N THR A 202 -20.74 -7.25 -9.22
CA THR A 202 -20.98 -8.70 -9.28
C THR A 202 -20.62 -9.42 -7.98
N ASP A 203 -19.92 -8.75 -7.06
CA ASP A 203 -19.55 -9.30 -5.78
C ASP A 203 -20.78 -9.60 -4.92
N THR A 204 -20.77 -10.78 -4.30
CA THR A 204 -21.87 -11.25 -3.45
C THR A 204 -21.62 -11.02 -1.96
N VAL A 205 -20.36 -10.80 -1.59
CA VAL A 205 -19.88 -10.56 -0.22
C VAL A 205 -19.45 -9.12 -0.03
N ASP A 206 -19.21 -8.72 1.22
CA ASP A 206 -18.68 -7.40 1.55
C ASP A 206 -17.16 -7.35 1.34
N SER A 207 -16.62 -6.14 1.32
CA SER A 207 -15.22 -5.87 1.03
C SER A 207 -14.58 -4.79 1.91
N VAL A 208 -13.26 -4.73 1.91
CA VAL A 208 -12.46 -3.59 2.39
C VAL A 208 -11.53 -3.12 1.28
N VAL A 209 -11.02 -1.90 1.38
CA VAL A 209 -10.12 -1.29 0.39
C VAL A 209 -8.84 -0.85 1.07
N PHE A 210 -7.70 -1.09 0.44
CA PHE A 210 -6.39 -0.58 0.84
C PHE A 210 -5.82 0.30 -0.27
N MET A 211 -5.36 1.49 0.11
CA MET A 211 -4.63 2.42 -0.75
C MET A 211 -3.67 3.23 0.11
N HIS A 212 -2.78 4.02 -0.48
CA HIS A 212 -1.84 4.82 0.31
C HIS A 212 -2.41 6.19 0.68
N ILE A 213 -2.76 7.00 -0.33
CA ILE A 213 -3.20 8.40 -0.15
C ILE A 213 -4.69 8.43 0.22
N PRO A 214 -5.08 9.16 1.29
CA PRO A 214 -6.45 9.24 1.77
C PRO A 214 -7.42 9.82 0.73
N LEU A 215 -8.63 9.26 0.66
CA LEU A 215 -9.71 9.87 -0.12
C LEU A 215 -10.07 11.25 0.46
N ARG A 216 -10.68 12.11 -0.35
CA ARG A 216 -11.12 13.45 0.11
C ARG A 216 -12.17 13.38 1.22
N GLN A 217 -12.90 12.28 1.35
CA GLN A 217 -13.85 12.04 2.44
C GLN A 217 -13.20 11.88 3.83
N TYR A 218 -11.87 11.78 3.91
CA TYR A 218 -11.14 11.85 5.18
C TYR A 218 -10.98 13.29 5.70
N ILE A 219 -11.18 14.31 4.85
CA ILE A 219 -10.98 15.71 5.22
C ILE A 219 -12.03 16.12 6.25
N VAL A 220 -11.57 16.31 7.48
CA VAL A 220 -12.32 16.84 8.62
C VAL A 220 -11.49 17.93 9.30
N ASP A 221 -12.15 18.88 9.97
CA ASP A 221 -11.47 19.88 10.79
C ASP A 221 -11.17 19.31 12.19
N PRO A 222 -9.90 19.28 12.65
CA PRO A 222 -9.56 18.64 13.91
C PRO A 222 -10.17 19.34 15.14
N VAL A 223 -10.63 20.59 15.01
CA VAL A 223 -11.25 21.39 16.08
C VAL A 223 -12.77 21.37 15.95
N ASP A 224 -13.29 21.71 14.77
CA ASP A 224 -14.74 21.85 14.57
C ASP A 224 -15.44 20.49 14.40
N ASP A 225 -14.73 19.46 13.93
CA ASP A 225 -15.24 18.10 13.69
C ASP A 225 -14.66 17.06 14.66
N ALA A 226 -14.21 17.48 15.84
CA ALA A 226 -13.57 16.61 16.85
C ALA A 226 -14.46 15.41 17.30
N ASP A 227 -15.77 15.51 17.16
CA ASP A 227 -16.73 14.43 17.48
C ASP A 227 -16.93 13.44 16.31
N LEU A 228 -16.42 13.72 15.11
CA LEU A 228 -16.59 12.88 13.91
C LEU A 228 -15.53 11.77 13.79
N TYR A 229 -14.39 11.92 14.46
CA TYR A 229 -13.29 10.96 14.38
C TYR A 229 -12.90 10.40 15.74
N VAL A 230 -12.28 9.23 15.72
CA VAL A 230 -11.70 8.58 16.90
C VAL A 230 -10.24 8.24 16.62
N GLY A 231 -9.34 8.68 17.49
CA GLY A 231 -7.91 8.43 17.40
C GLY A 231 -7.09 9.71 17.49
N ILE A 232 -5.88 9.70 16.93
CA ILE A 232 -4.95 10.82 16.92
C ILE A 232 -5.02 11.51 15.55
N PHE A 233 -5.23 12.82 15.58
CA PHE A 233 -5.07 13.72 14.45
C PHE A 233 -4.11 14.84 14.88
N GLU A 234 -2.86 14.75 14.45
CA GLU A 234 -1.82 15.75 14.75
C GLU A 234 -1.24 16.43 13.50
N GLU A 235 -1.69 16.05 12.29
CA GLU A 235 -1.40 16.83 11.08
C GLU A 235 -2.10 18.20 11.08
N SER A 236 -1.59 19.13 10.27
CA SER A 236 -2.25 20.43 10.07
C SER A 236 -3.56 20.31 9.29
N MET A 237 -3.66 19.30 8.45
CA MET A 237 -4.83 18.93 7.66
C MET A 237 -4.63 17.50 7.16
N VAL A 238 -5.66 16.91 6.59
CA VAL A 238 -5.51 15.66 5.82
C VAL A 238 -4.90 15.98 4.45
N PHE A 239 -3.81 15.31 4.10
CA PHE A 239 -3.20 15.39 2.78
C PHE A 239 -3.85 14.36 1.85
N ALA A 240 -5.09 14.67 1.43
CA ALA A 240 -5.91 13.80 0.60
C ALA A 240 -5.49 13.78 -0.87
N GLN A 241 -6.01 12.77 -1.58
CA GLN A 241 -6.01 12.70 -3.03
C GLN A 241 -6.50 14.00 -3.64
N GLY A 242 -5.83 14.40 -4.71
CA GLY A 242 -6.05 15.67 -5.38
C GLY A 242 -7.48 15.91 -5.83
N ILE A 243 -8.04 14.93 -6.56
CA ILE A 243 -9.34 15.01 -7.20
C ILE A 243 -10.24 13.87 -6.69
N ASP A 244 -11.51 14.17 -6.45
CA ASP A 244 -12.54 13.14 -6.28
C ASP A 244 -13.08 12.74 -7.66
N THR A 245 -12.80 11.51 -8.07
CA THR A 245 -13.26 10.93 -9.33
C THR A 245 -14.54 10.09 -9.19
N GLY A 246 -15.12 10.04 -7.99
CA GLY A 246 -16.33 9.28 -7.69
C GLY A 246 -16.08 7.88 -7.12
N PHE A 247 -14.87 7.57 -6.64
CA PHE A 247 -14.59 6.26 -6.03
C PHE A 247 -15.44 6.03 -4.77
N TYR A 248 -15.54 7.03 -3.89
CA TYR A 248 -16.40 6.96 -2.71
C TYR A 248 -17.88 6.83 -3.10
N ASP A 249 -18.34 7.60 -4.08
CA ASP A 249 -19.71 7.49 -4.60
C ASP A 249 -20.03 6.08 -5.13
N ALA A 250 -19.07 5.44 -5.81
CA ALA A 250 -19.20 4.05 -6.23
C ALA A 250 -19.32 3.11 -5.01
N MET A 251 -18.50 3.30 -3.97
CA MET A 251 -18.62 2.52 -2.73
C MET A 251 -20.02 2.64 -2.11
N VAL A 252 -20.56 3.86 -1.99
CA VAL A 252 -21.91 4.12 -1.48
C VAL A 252 -22.97 3.47 -2.38
N THR A 253 -22.82 3.60 -3.69
CA THR A 253 -23.79 3.09 -4.68
C THR A 253 -23.92 1.55 -4.60
N TYR A 254 -22.81 0.84 -4.52
CA TYR A 254 -22.81 -0.62 -4.47
C TYR A 254 -22.97 -1.19 -3.06
N ASN A 255 -22.64 -0.41 -2.03
CA ASN A 255 -22.80 -0.76 -0.61
C ASN A 255 -22.20 -2.13 -0.24
N LYS A 256 -20.98 -2.40 -0.74
CA LYS A 256 -20.20 -3.62 -0.46
C LYS A 256 -18.91 -3.36 0.28
N SER A 257 -18.18 -2.31 -0.11
CA SER A 257 -16.94 -1.93 0.57
C SER A 257 -17.25 -1.19 1.87
N LYS A 258 -16.94 -1.82 3.00
CA LYS A 258 -17.27 -1.34 4.36
C LYS A 258 -16.16 -0.54 5.01
N ALA A 259 -14.94 -0.59 4.46
CA ALA A 259 -13.85 0.23 4.94
C ALA A 259 -12.83 0.59 3.86
N VAL A 260 -12.14 1.70 4.08
CA VAL A 260 -10.91 2.10 3.39
C VAL A 260 -9.82 2.24 4.44
N PHE A 261 -8.65 1.66 4.19
CA PHE A 261 -7.47 1.74 5.04
C PHE A 261 -6.34 2.43 4.29
N VAL A 262 -5.72 3.43 4.92
CA VAL A 262 -4.74 4.34 4.31
C VAL A 262 -3.51 4.58 5.18
N GLY A 263 -2.48 5.22 4.62
CA GLY A 263 -1.24 5.61 5.27
C GLY A 263 -0.98 7.11 5.13
N HIS A 264 0.23 7.48 4.68
CA HIS A 264 0.62 8.80 4.16
C HIS A 264 0.81 9.90 5.22
N ASP A 265 -0.20 10.12 6.07
CA ASP A 265 -0.15 11.15 7.12
C ASP A 265 0.44 10.57 8.42
N HIS A 266 1.73 10.74 8.66
CA HIS A 266 2.43 9.99 9.71
C HIS A 266 2.03 10.36 11.14
N LYS A 267 1.39 11.52 11.34
CA LYS A 267 0.90 11.97 12.64
C LYS A 267 -0.60 11.69 12.84
N ASN A 268 -1.22 10.96 11.91
CA ASN A 268 -2.61 10.57 12.01
C ASN A 268 -2.73 9.05 12.17
N ASP A 269 -3.68 8.62 12.99
CA ASP A 269 -4.12 7.21 13.05
C ASP A 269 -5.62 7.07 13.30
N PHE A 270 -6.34 8.18 13.16
CA PHE A 270 -7.76 8.24 13.42
C PHE A 270 -8.57 7.42 12.43
N TYR A 271 -9.82 7.16 12.80
CA TYR A 271 -10.83 6.69 11.88
C TYR A 271 -12.12 7.50 12.01
N ILE A 272 -12.91 7.50 10.94
CA ILE A 272 -14.26 8.05 10.84
C ILE A 272 -15.19 6.92 10.43
N ILE A 273 -16.39 6.87 11.01
CA ILE A 273 -17.51 6.08 10.46
C ILE A 273 -18.45 7.08 9.83
N THR A 274 -18.61 7.03 8.50
CA THR A 274 -19.44 7.99 7.77
C THR A 274 -20.93 7.70 7.96
N ASP A 275 -21.78 8.65 7.58
CA ASP A 275 -23.24 8.47 7.56
C ASP A 275 -23.70 7.35 6.59
N ASP A 276 -22.81 6.90 5.69
CA ASP A 276 -23.03 5.78 4.76
C ASP A 276 -22.58 4.42 5.34
N ASP A 277 -22.27 4.36 6.64
CA ASP A 277 -21.74 3.18 7.34
C ASP A 277 -20.40 2.67 6.74
N ILE A 278 -19.58 3.57 6.18
CA ILE A 278 -18.24 3.25 5.67
C ILE A 278 -17.18 3.71 6.67
N LEU A 279 -16.27 2.81 7.05
CA LEU A 279 -15.13 3.12 7.90
C LEU A 279 -13.96 3.68 7.07
N LEU A 280 -13.52 4.89 7.39
CA LEU A 280 -12.33 5.50 6.82
C LEU A 280 -11.24 5.52 7.90
N ALA A 281 -10.16 4.75 7.75
CA ALA A 281 -9.19 4.53 8.83
C ALA A 281 -7.73 4.66 8.39
N TYR A 282 -6.97 5.50 9.10
CA TYR A 282 -5.51 5.54 8.98
C TYR A 282 -4.85 4.39 9.71
N GLY A 283 -3.80 3.83 9.10
CA GLY A 283 -2.82 3.00 9.78
C GLY A 283 -1.88 3.85 10.65
N ARG A 284 -1.34 3.27 11.72
CA ARG A 284 -0.26 3.91 12.48
C ARG A 284 1.05 3.77 11.71
N ALA A 285 1.73 4.88 11.46
CA ALA A 285 3.06 4.88 10.84
C ALA A 285 4.03 3.92 11.57
N THR A 286 4.62 2.99 10.82
CA THR A 286 5.50 1.94 11.34
C THR A 286 6.96 2.33 11.25
N GLY A 287 7.34 3.11 10.22
CA GLY A 287 8.72 3.46 9.93
C GLY A 287 9.35 4.48 10.86
N TYR A 288 10.62 4.25 11.20
CA TYR A 288 11.43 5.14 12.04
C TYR A 288 12.14 6.26 11.28
N ASN A 289 12.26 6.15 9.96
CA ASN A 289 12.90 7.16 9.12
C ASN A 289 11.92 8.24 8.62
N GLY A 290 10.60 7.99 8.73
CA GLY A 290 9.56 8.97 8.44
C GLY A 290 9.46 10.05 9.52
N TYR A 291 8.81 11.16 9.17
CA TYR A 291 8.54 12.26 10.10
C TYR A 291 7.48 11.88 11.16
N GLY A 292 7.25 12.78 12.13
CA GLY A 292 6.28 12.59 13.22
C GLY A 292 6.90 12.03 14.50
N THR A 293 6.20 12.20 15.62
CA THR A 293 6.69 11.83 16.97
C THR A 293 5.82 10.81 17.68
N LEU A 294 4.78 10.30 17.02
CA LEU A 294 3.95 9.24 17.57
C LEU A 294 4.79 7.98 17.81
N GLU A 295 4.41 7.24 18.86
CA GLU A 295 4.94 5.88 19.06
C GLU A 295 4.66 5.04 17.81
N LYS A 296 5.65 4.30 17.33
CA LYS A 296 5.49 3.50 16.11
C LYS A 296 4.62 2.29 16.37
N GLY A 297 3.95 1.80 15.33
CA GLY A 297 3.02 0.69 15.45
C GLY A 297 2.43 0.28 14.12
N GLY A 298 1.23 -0.27 14.16
CA GLY A 298 0.42 -0.63 13.01
C GLY A 298 -1.06 -0.65 13.37
N ARG A 299 -1.88 -1.16 12.46
CA ARG A 299 -3.31 -1.35 12.69
C ARG A 299 -3.67 -2.83 12.55
N HIS A 300 -4.40 -3.33 13.55
CA HIS A 300 -4.98 -4.65 13.55
C HIS A 300 -6.39 -4.59 13.02
N ILE A 301 -6.75 -5.51 12.14
CA ILE A 301 -8.06 -5.60 11.51
C ILE A 301 -8.54 -7.04 11.63
N GLU A 302 -9.75 -7.22 12.15
CA GLU A 302 -10.41 -8.53 12.25
C GLU A 302 -11.70 -8.49 11.44
N ILE A 303 -11.90 -9.51 10.61
CA ILE A 303 -13.13 -9.70 9.84
C ILE A 303 -13.67 -11.07 10.17
N SER A 304 -14.77 -11.12 10.91
CA SER A 304 -15.39 -12.40 11.24
C SER A 304 -15.96 -13.08 10.01
N SER A 305 -16.10 -14.41 10.07
CA SER A 305 -16.77 -15.17 9.01
C SER A 305 -18.23 -14.79 8.73
N THR A 306 -18.84 -13.98 9.60
CA THR A 306 -20.17 -13.39 9.36
C THR A 306 -20.12 -11.97 8.79
N GLY A 307 -18.93 -11.48 8.44
CA GLY A 307 -18.70 -10.14 7.87
C GLY A 307 -18.60 -9.01 8.89
N VAL A 308 -18.43 -9.30 10.19
CA VAL A 308 -18.27 -8.24 11.19
C VAL A 308 -16.82 -7.76 11.17
N LEU A 309 -16.63 -6.50 10.80
CA LEU A 309 -15.34 -5.82 10.79
C LEU A 309 -15.08 -5.14 12.14
N SER A 310 -13.87 -5.33 12.68
CA SER A 310 -13.35 -4.54 13.80
C SER A 310 -11.88 -4.16 13.56
N THR A 311 -11.43 -3.07 14.17
CA THR A 311 -10.04 -2.63 14.02
C THR A 311 -9.57 -1.79 15.20
N ARG A 312 -8.27 -1.85 15.47
CA ARG A 312 -7.59 -1.02 16.48
C ARG A 312 -6.14 -0.75 16.10
N ILE A 313 -5.55 0.27 16.71
CA ILE A 313 -4.11 0.47 16.67
C ILE A 313 -3.41 -0.56 17.58
N ILE A 314 -2.25 -1.04 17.13
CA ILE A 314 -1.28 -1.78 17.94
C ILE A 314 -0.01 -0.94 18.00
N LEU A 315 0.44 -0.65 19.22
CA LEU A 315 1.65 0.08 19.49
C LEU A 315 2.84 -0.86 19.70
N GLU A 316 4.04 -0.36 19.43
CA GLU A 316 5.27 -1.08 19.72
C GLU A 316 5.36 -1.54 21.20
N SER A 317 4.93 -0.70 22.15
CA SER A 317 4.92 -1.05 23.58
C SER A 317 4.00 -2.22 23.93
N GLU A 318 3.05 -2.58 23.05
CA GLU A 318 2.15 -3.73 23.25
C GLU A 318 2.76 -5.06 22.76
N VAL A 319 3.79 -5.02 21.90
CA VAL A 319 4.32 -6.21 21.21
C VAL A 319 5.79 -6.52 21.52
N ARG A 320 6.40 -5.74 22.42
CA ARG A 320 7.77 -5.95 22.91
C ARG A 320 7.88 -7.04 23.99
#